data_AF-A0AAD3TXL5-F1
#
_entry.id   AF-A0AAD3TXL5-F1
#
_cell.length_a   1.000
_cell.length_b   1.000
_cell.length_c   1.000
_cell.angle_alpha   90.00
_cell.angle_beta   90.00
_cell.angle_gamma   90.00
#
_symmetry.space_group_name_H-M   'P 1'
#
loop_
_entity.id
_entity.type
_entity.pdbx_description
1 polymer ?
#
loop_
_entity_poly.entity_id
_entity_poly.type
_entity_poly.pdbx_seq_one_letter_code
_entity_poly.pdbx_strand_id
1 'polypeptide(L)'
;MLSTLARPLFARIGAPRAFSTSPVAQLLKSHSGAKKRFRLTGGGVYKRAQAGKQHLNTGFSGGRIARLGKTAYTTPSQTKTIRRLLAGRK
;
A
#
# COMPACT_ATOMS: atom_id res chain seq x y z
N MET A 1 54.11 -41.38 35.50
CA MET A 1 53.85 -41.92 34.14
C MET A 1 52.35 -42.11 33.98
N LEU A 2 51.73 -41.27 33.14
CA LEU A 2 50.41 -41.43 32.48
C LEU A 2 49.18 -41.50 33.42
N SER A 3 48.04 -40.84 33.19
CA SER A 3 47.42 -40.42 31.94
C SER A 3 46.48 -39.21 32.13
N THR A 4 46.48 -38.35 31.12
CA THR A 4 45.64 -37.19 30.91
C THR A 4 44.16 -37.57 30.74
N LEU A 5 43.30 -37.05 31.61
CA LEU A 5 41.84 -37.13 31.42
C LEU A 5 41.45 -36.20 30.25
N ALA A 6 41.15 -36.80 29.10
CA ALA A 6 40.71 -36.10 27.91
C ALA A 6 39.34 -35.46 28.15
N ARG A 7 39.28 -34.12 28.13
CA ARG A 7 38.02 -33.38 28.07
C ARG A 7 37.40 -33.58 26.68
N PRO A 8 36.19 -34.16 26.57
CA PRO A 8 35.54 -34.26 25.26
C PRO A 8 35.17 -32.84 24.81
N LEU A 9 35.68 -32.45 23.64
CA LEU A 9 35.19 -31.30 22.88
C LEU A 9 33.78 -31.63 22.38
N PHE A 10 32.80 -31.64 23.30
CA PHE A 10 31.40 -31.72 22.92
C PHE A 10 31.04 -30.42 22.20
N ALA A 11 30.65 -30.58 20.94
CA ALA A 11 30.41 -29.51 20.00
C ALA A 11 29.60 -28.37 20.60
N ARG A 12 30.08 -27.14 20.45
CA ARG A 12 29.25 -25.94 20.52
C ARG A 12 28.27 -26.00 19.35
N ILE A 13 27.15 -26.69 19.54
CA ILE A 13 25.98 -26.60 18.67
C ILE A 13 25.66 -25.10 18.59
N GLY A 14 25.90 -24.51 17.42
CA GLY A 14 25.54 -23.13 17.15
C GLY A 14 24.06 -22.98 17.47
N ALA A 15 23.73 -22.11 18.44
CA ALA A 15 22.35 -21.85 18.82
C ALA A 15 21.54 -21.54 17.55
N PRO A 16 20.40 -22.20 17.31
CA PRO A 16 19.52 -21.82 16.21
C PRO A 16 19.14 -20.37 16.44
N ARG A 17 19.41 -19.50 15.46
CA ARG A 17 18.98 -18.11 15.51
C ARG A 17 17.47 -18.11 15.70
N ALA A 18 17.02 -17.82 16.92
CA ALA A 18 15.62 -17.71 17.25
C ALA A 18 15.00 -16.69 16.31
N PHE A 19 14.12 -17.14 15.42
CA PHE A 19 13.34 -16.26 14.58
C PHE A 19 12.55 -15.35 15.53
N SER A 20 12.83 -14.04 15.50
CA SER A 20 12.23 -13.08 16.43
C SER A 20 10.71 -13.19 16.39
N THR A 21 10.10 -13.65 17.48
CA THR A 21 8.64 -13.70 17.67
C THR A 21 8.07 -12.38 18.17
N SER A 22 8.85 -11.28 18.12
CA SER A 22 8.33 -9.95 18.44
C SER A 22 7.12 -9.65 17.55
N PRO A 23 5.93 -9.35 18.11
CA PRO A 23 4.80 -8.94 17.29
C PRO A 23 5.21 -7.66 16.55
N VAL A 24 5.27 -7.73 15.22
CA VAL A 24 5.52 -6.55 14.39
C VAL A 24 4.43 -5.54 14.75
N ALA A 25 4.84 -4.36 15.22
CA ALA A 25 3.92 -3.26 15.46
C ALA A 25 3.09 -3.02 14.19
N GLN A 26 1.80 -3.35 14.25
CA GLN A 26 0.92 -3.27 13.09
C GLN A 26 0.52 -1.81 12.87
N LEU A 27 1.28 -1.10 12.05
CA LEU A 27 0.92 0.23 11.58
C LEU A 27 -0.08 0.14 10.40
N LEU A 28 -1.13 0.95 10.44
CA LEU A 28 -2.05 1.11 9.32
C LEU A 28 -1.31 1.67 8.11
N LYS A 29 -1.11 0.82 7.11
CA LYS A 29 -0.48 1.19 5.84
C LYS A 29 -1.47 1.96 4.97
N SER A 30 -0.97 2.93 4.21
CA SER A 30 -1.77 3.58 3.18
C SER A 30 -2.15 2.58 2.08
N HIS A 31 -3.40 2.57 1.65
CA HIS A 31 -3.85 1.72 0.55
C HIS A 31 -3.20 2.14 -0.77
N SER A 32 -2.30 1.30 -1.29
CA SER A 32 -1.50 1.60 -2.48
C SER A 32 -2.35 1.84 -3.73
N GLY A 33 -3.44 1.09 -3.88
CA GLY A 33 -4.39 1.25 -4.99
C GLY A 33 -5.16 2.58 -4.96
N ALA A 34 -5.50 3.07 -3.76
CA ALA A 34 -6.14 4.37 -3.61
C ALA A 34 -5.12 5.49 -3.86
N LYS A 35 -3.92 5.32 -3.31
CA LYS A 35 -2.80 6.24 -3.52
C LYS A 35 -2.48 6.42 -4.99
N LYS A 36 -2.65 5.42 -5.86
CA LYS A 36 -2.40 5.53 -7.31
C LYS A 36 -3.48 6.35 -8.02
N ARG A 37 -4.74 6.21 -7.61
CA ARG A 37 -5.93 6.72 -8.33
C ARG A 37 -6.36 8.12 -7.91
N PHE A 38 -6.16 8.50 -6.65
CA PHE A 38 -6.65 9.76 -6.09
C PHE A 38 -5.50 10.70 -5.70
N ARG A 39 -5.63 11.99 -6.01
CA ARG A 39 -4.67 13.04 -5.59
C ARG A 39 -5.38 14.12 -4.81
N LEU A 40 -4.77 14.57 -3.71
CA LEU A 40 -5.29 15.65 -2.90
C LEU A 40 -5.14 16.98 -3.64
N THR A 41 -6.19 17.79 -3.61
CA THR A 41 -6.18 19.20 -4.02
C THR A 41 -6.12 20.08 -2.76
N GLY A 42 -5.61 21.30 -2.86
CA GLY A 42 -5.49 22.22 -1.71
C GLY A 42 -6.80 22.47 -0.93
N GLY A 43 -7.96 22.34 -1.59
CA GLY A 43 -9.28 22.45 -0.95
C GLY A 43 -9.78 21.20 -0.22
N GLY A 44 -8.94 20.19 0.03
CA GLY A 44 -9.34 18.98 0.78
C GLY A 44 -10.17 17.95 0.00
N VAL A 45 -10.43 18.20 -1.29
CA VAL A 45 -11.06 17.26 -2.22
C VAL A 45 -10.02 16.47 -3.00
N TYR A 46 -10.39 15.28 -3.49
CA TYR A 46 -9.50 14.48 -4.33
C TYR A 46 -9.87 14.54 -5.82
N LYS A 47 -8.87 14.79 -6.67
CA LYS A 47 -9.00 14.68 -8.14
C LYS A 47 -8.80 13.23 -8.61
N ARG A 48 -9.51 12.85 -9.67
CA ARG A 48 -9.50 11.52 -10.32
C ARG A 48 -9.81 11.61 -11.82
N ALA A 49 -9.44 10.57 -12.56
CA ALA A 49 -9.91 10.37 -13.93
C ALA A 49 -11.33 9.78 -13.96
N GLN A 50 -12.10 10.13 -15.00
CA GLN A 50 -13.40 9.52 -15.26
C GLN A 50 -13.23 8.13 -15.90
N ALA A 51 -14.19 7.24 -15.67
CA ALA A 51 -14.17 5.88 -16.21
C ALA A 51 -14.81 5.84 -17.61
N GLY A 52 -14.45 4.83 -18.43
CA GLY A 52 -15.12 4.55 -19.70
C GLY A 52 -14.58 5.28 -20.94
N LYS A 53 -13.37 5.85 -20.88
CA LYS A 53 -12.70 6.49 -22.04
C LYS A 53 -11.66 5.61 -22.75
N GLN A 54 -11.31 4.45 -22.20
CA GLN A 54 -10.15 3.70 -22.67
C GLN A 54 -10.44 2.79 -23.87
N HIS A 55 -11.64 2.22 -23.99
CA HIS A 55 -11.99 1.26 -25.04
C HIS A 55 -13.46 1.42 -25.44
N LEU A 56 -13.79 1.05 -26.69
CA LEU A 56 -15.12 1.20 -27.33
C LEU A 56 -15.59 2.65 -27.51
N ASN A 57 -14.66 3.54 -27.87
CA ASN A 57 -14.99 4.97 -28.04
C ASN A 57 -15.72 5.28 -29.35
N THR A 58 -15.65 4.39 -30.35
CA THR A 58 -16.23 4.58 -31.68
C THR A 58 -17.75 4.74 -31.68
N GLY A 59 -18.45 4.07 -30.75
CA GLY A 59 -19.91 4.19 -30.60
C GLY A 59 -20.37 5.37 -29.75
N PHE A 60 -19.45 6.19 -29.22
CA PHE A 60 -19.80 7.35 -28.41
C PHE A 60 -19.68 8.64 -29.21
N SER A 61 -20.61 9.57 -28.96
CA SER A 61 -20.52 10.92 -29.53
C SER A 61 -19.24 11.64 -29.07
N GLY A 62 -18.68 12.49 -29.92
CA GLY A 62 -17.48 13.26 -29.60
C GLY A 62 -17.63 14.09 -28.31
N GLY A 63 -18.82 14.65 -28.07
CA GLY A 63 -19.14 15.37 -26.83
C GLY A 63 -19.03 14.49 -25.56
N ARG A 64 -19.44 13.22 -25.64
CA ARG A 64 -19.27 12.27 -24.53
C ARG A 64 -17.80 11.98 -24.27
N ILE A 65 -17.01 11.75 -25.32
CA ILE A 65 -15.56 11.50 -25.20
C ILE A 65 -14.84 12.70 -24.58
N ALA A 66 -15.19 13.92 -25.01
CA ALA A 66 -14.64 15.16 -24.47
C ALA A 66 -14.97 15.31 -22.98
N ARG A 67 -16.22 15.04 -22.57
CA ARG A 67 -16.65 15.06 -21.16
C ARG A 67 -15.89 14.05 -20.31
N LEU A 68 -15.74 12.81 -20.78
CA LEU A 68 -14.98 11.76 -20.11
C LEU A 68 -13.48 12.06 -20.02
N GLY A 69 -12.96 12.95 -20.87
CA GLY A 69 -11.58 13.43 -20.81
C GLY A 69 -11.31 14.44 -19.70
N LYS A 70 -12.35 15.06 -19.13
CA LYS A 70 -12.20 16.08 -18.09
C LYS A 70 -11.86 15.45 -16.75
N THR A 71 -11.07 16.16 -15.96
CA THR A 71 -10.79 15.78 -14.57
C THR A 71 -12.08 15.80 -13.75
N ALA A 72 -12.31 14.76 -12.93
CA ALA A 72 -13.43 14.69 -12.02
C ALA A 72 -12.96 14.81 -10.57
N TYR A 73 -13.83 15.34 -9.72
CA TYR A 73 -13.63 15.45 -8.29
C TYR A 73 -14.49 14.42 -7.55
N THR A 74 -14.13 14.16 -6.30
CA THR A 74 -14.82 13.22 -5.42
C THR A 74 -15.95 13.92 -4.66
N THR A 75 -17.01 13.17 -4.37
CA THR A 75 -18.09 13.66 -3.50
C THR A 75 -17.65 13.67 -2.03
N PRO A 76 -18.29 14.47 -1.16
CA PRO A 76 -17.92 14.53 0.26
C PRO A 76 -17.90 13.17 0.98
N SER A 77 -18.84 12.29 0.63
CA SER A 77 -18.91 10.92 1.14
C SER A 77 -17.68 10.09 0.73
N GLN A 78 -17.31 10.14 -0.57
CA GLN A 78 -16.11 9.45 -1.08
C GLN A 78 -14.84 9.98 -0.42
N THR A 79 -14.74 11.29 -0.21
CA THR A 79 -13.61 11.93 0.46
C THR A 79 -13.43 11.42 1.89
N LYS A 80 -14.52 11.16 2.64
CA LYS A 80 -14.44 10.55 3.99
C LYS A 80 -13.82 9.15 3.93
N THR A 81 -14.24 8.33 2.98
CA THR A 81 -13.70 6.97 2.80
C THR A 81 -12.24 6.98 2.35
N ILE A 82 -11.88 7.82 1.38
CA ILE A 82 -10.50 7.91 0.87
C ILE A 82 -9.54 8.40 1.94
N ARG A 83 -9.94 9.37 2.78
CA ARG A 83 -9.14 9.84 3.92
C ARG A 83 -8.79 8.71 4.88
N ARG A 84 -9.74 7.82 5.19
CA ARG A 84 -9.49 6.64 6.03
C ARG A 84 -8.51 5.67 5.39
N LEU A 85 -8.61 5.45 4.08
CA LEU A 85 -7.71 4.55 3.33
C LEU A 85 -6.27 5.09 3.18
N LEU A 86 -6.08 6.40 3.25
CA LEU A 86 -4.80 7.07 3.10
C LEU A 86 -4.21 7.58 4.42
N ALA A 87 -4.70 7.08 5.55
CA ALA A 87 -4.44 7.57 6.92
C ALA A 87 -2.96 7.71 7.35
N GLY A 88 -2.00 7.20 6.57
CA GLY A 88 -0.56 7.36 6.80
C GLY A 88 0.09 8.61 6.19
N ARG A 89 -0.67 9.52 5.57
CA ARG A 89 -0.20 10.87 5.20
C ARG A 89 -1.16 11.92 5.75
N LYS A 90 -0.77 12.58 6.84
CA LYS A 90 -1.25 13.93 7.15
C LYS A 90 -0.42 14.92 6.34
#